data_AF-I9TW41-F1
#
_entry.id   AF-I9TW41-F1
#
_cell.length_a   1.000
_cell.length_b   1.000
_cell.length_c   1.000
_cell.angle_alpha   90.00
_cell.angle_beta   90.00
_cell.angle_gamma   90.00
#
_symmetry.space_group_name_H-M   'P 1'
#
loop_
_entity.id
_entity.type
_entity.pdbx_description
1 polymer ?
#
loop_
_entity_poly.entity_id
_entity_poly.type
_entity_poly.pdbx_seq_one_letter_code
_entity_poly.pdbx_strand_id
1 'polypeptide(L)'
;MIELARHIEILLLENDCVIIPDFGGFIAHYQPARYIKEENLYLPPVRTIGFNPQLTINDGLLVQSYMQAHHTDFPDATRMIEEEVAGLKEQLYQNGCAEMHGIGVLHYNIHSTYEFHPNEDGALSPTLYGLSSFSINRLEYLTSTTSAATRELLPRQEKRKRTVRFKRQWIGNAVAVAIAVVLFFFLSVPVENTYVDKGNYASLGTDGLFDAIRSQSLATTLVTVPSRPQQPKKTNIKNNQNTLKPVTVKVEKVGKAQEAVPKNTVAAKLNSTEQPVAKPVTVSKPALEKKETATPSSSKKNKYYIIVSSLPTANDAQQVLNEYKQKGYKDVTIIEGNGRYRLSLCNFADKAAAYKKLNELKQNDAFKNAWILSSK
;
A
#
# COMPACT_ATOMS: atom_id res chain seq x y z
N MET A 1 5.31 11.45 -32.56
CA MET A 1 5.08 12.41 -31.47
C MET A 1 3.60 12.66 -31.24
N ILE A 2 2.91 13.44 -32.09
CA ILE A 2 1.51 13.85 -31.86
C ILE A 2 0.56 12.63 -31.84
N GLU A 3 0.85 11.60 -32.63
CA GLU A 3 0.06 10.37 -32.70
C GLU A 3 0.11 9.57 -31.39
N LEU A 4 1.32 9.24 -30.90
CA LEU A 4 1.51 8.56 -29.61
C LEU A 4 0.81 9.30 -28.46
N ALA A 5 0.97 10.63 -28.36
CA ALA A 5 0.29 11.43 -27.34
C ALA A 5 -1.24 11.32 -27.43
N ARG A 6 -1.82 11.42 -28.63
CA ARG A 6 -3.27 11.28 -28.86
C ARG A 6 -3.81 9.90 -28.47
N HIS A 7 -3.07 8.83 -28.78
CA HIS A 7 -3.48 7.47 -28.37
C HIS A 7 -3.51 7.32 -26.85
N ILE A 8 -2.50 7.86 -26.14
CA ILE A 8 -2.45 7.83 -24.68
C ILE A 8 -3.56 8.71 -24.08
N GLU A 9 -3.81 9.90 -24.62
CA GLU A 9 -4.89 10.80 -24.20
C GLU A 9 -6.25 10.10 -24.27
N ILE A 10 -6.58 9.50 -25.42
CA ILE A 10 -7.84 8.76 -25.63
C ILE A 10 -7.95 7.56 -24.67
N LEU A 11 -6.89 6.76 -24.53
CA LEU A 11 -6.91 5.61 -23.62
C LEU A 11 -7.08 6.02 -22.16
N LEU A 12 -6.46 7.13 -21.75
CA LEU A 12 -6.60 7.67 -20.39
C LEU A 12 -8.01 8.22 -20.09
N LEU A 13 -8.85 8.52 -21.08
CA LEU A 13 -10.25 8.92 -20.82
C LEU A 13 -11.03 7.83 -20.07
N GLU A 14 -10.76 6.56 -20.39
CA GLU A 14 -11.47 5.39 -19.87
C GLU A 14 -10.62 4.56 -18.88
N ASN A 15 -9.29 4.55 -19.01
CA ASN A 15 -8.38 3.70 -18.24
C ASN A 15 -7.55 4.52 -17.24
N ASP A 16 -7.31 3.97 -16.04
CA ASP A 16 -6.48 4.62 -15.01
C ASP A 16 -4.97 4.37 -15.17
N CYS A 17 -4.57 3.47 -16.06
CA CYS A 17 -3.17 3.17 -16.37
C CYS A 17 -3.02 2.89 -17.88
N VAL A 18 -1.97 3.42 -18.50
CA VAL A 18 -1.57 3.12 -19.88
C VAL A 18 -0.05 2.97 -19.92
N ILE A 19 0.43 1.78 -20.29
CA ILE A 19 1.85 1.42 -20.27
C ILE A 19 2.46 1.46 -21.67
N ILE A 20 3.63 2.10 -21.77
CA ILE A 20 4.39 2.30 -22.99
C ILE A 20 5.63 1.39 -22.96
N PRO A 21 5.80 0.50 -23.96
CA PRO A 21 6.96 -0.38 -24.08
C PRO A 21 8.29 0.36 -23.92
N ASP A 22 9.17 -0.19 -23.08
CA ASP A 22 10.52 0.31 -22.79
C ASP A 22 10.63 1.80 -22.43
N PHE A 23 9.55 2.43 -21.92
CA PHE A 23 9.54 3.85 -21.56
C PHE A 23 8.95 4.10 -20.17
N GLY A 24 7.78 3.55 -19.87
CA GLY A 24 7.09 3.78 -18.60
C GLY A 24 5.57 3.76 -18.73
N GLY A 25 4.87 3.93 -17.62
CA GLY A 25 3.41 4.01 -17.57
C GLY A 25 2.91 5.37 -17.13
N PHE A 26 1.85 5.85 -17.79
CA PHE A 26 1.04 6.96 -17.31
C PHE A 26 -0.07 6.42 -16.40
N ILE A 27 -0.24 7.03 -15.23
CA ILE A 27 -1.26 6.68 -14.24
C ILE A 27 -2.14 7.90 -14.01
N ALA A 28 -3.46 7.75 -14.18
CA ALA A 28 -4.43 8.78 -13.83
C ALA A 28 -4.92 8.58 -12.39
N HIS A 29 -4.65 9.54 -11.51
CA HIS A 29 -5.05 9.50 -10.11
C HIS A 29 -6.31 10.35 -9.86
N TYR A 30 -7.39 9.72 -9.42
CA TYR A 30 -8.62 10.42 -8.99
C TYR A 30 -8.43 11.15 -7.65
N GLN A 31 -8.68 12.46 -7.63
CA GLN A 31 -8.76 13.28 -6.42
C GLN A 31 -10.23 13.60 -6.12
N PRO A 32 -10.76 13.23 -4.94
CA PRO A 32 -12.14 13.53 -4.58
C PRO A 32 -12.35 15.05 -4.37
N ALA A 33 -13.61 15.48 -4.52
CA ALA A 33 -14.03 16.84 -4.22
C ALA A 33 -13.60 17.28 -2.81
N ARG A 34 -13.09 18.51 -2.68
CA ARG A 34 -12.53 19.03 -1.42
C ARG A 34 -13.03 20.45 -1.11
N TYR A 35 -13.26 20.73 0.16
CA TYR A 35 -13.63 22.05 0.65
C TYR A 35 -12.42 22.74 1.29
N ILE A 36 -12.03 23.89 0.75
CA ILE A 36 -11.01 24.78 1.32
C ILE A 36 -11.75 25.76 2.24
N LYS A 37 -11.47 25.68 3.54
CA LYS A 37 -12.18 26.46 4.57
C LYS A 37 -11.75 27.92 4.56
N GLU A 38 -10.50 28.14 4.17
CA GLU A 38 -9.78 29.40 4.14
C GLU A 38 -10.37 30.34 3.08
N GLU A 39 -10.89 29.77 1.99
CA GLU A 39 -11.47 30.47 0.83
C GLU A 39 -13.00 30.29 0.73
N ASN A 40 -13.59 29.46 1.60
CA ASN A 40 -14.96 28.92 1.49
C ASN A 40 -15.27 28.29 0.11
N LEU A 41 -14.26 27.71 -0.52
CA LEU A 41 -14.28 27.21 -1.89
C LEU A 41 -14.48 25.68 -1.92
N TYR A 42 -15.51 25.23 -2.62
CA TYR A 42 -15.67 23.83 -3.00
C TYR A 42 -14.97 23.61 -4.34
N LEU A 43 -13.95 22.75 -4.33
CA LEU A 43 -13.29 22.26 -5.54
C LEU A 43 -13.98 20.97 -6.02
N PRO A 44 -14.21 20.81 -7.33
CA PRO A 44 -14.78 19.60 -7.90
C PRO A 44 -13.85 18.39 -7.70
N PRO A 45 -14.34 17.15 -7.87
CA PRO A 45 -13.45 16.02 -8.06
C PRO A 45 -12.68 16.21 -9.37
N VAL A 46 -11.37 15.92 -9.36
CA VAL A 46 -10.48 16.07 -10.52
C VAL A 46 -9.63 14.83 -10.70
N ARG A 47 -9.07 14.63 -11.90
CA ARG A 47 -8.20 13.50 -12.22
C ARG A 47 -6.87 14.05 -12.71
N THR A 48 -5.76 13.57 -12.13
CA THR A 48 -4.42 14.11 -12.39
C THR A 48 -3.49 13.01 -12.87
N ILE A 49 -2.84 13.20 -14.01
CA ILE A 49 -1.89 12.23 -14.56
C ILE A 49 -0.54 12.34 -13.82
N GLY A 50 0.08 11.20 -13.59
CA GLY A 50 1.50 11.08 -13.24
C GLY A 50 2.19 10.06 -14.17
N PHE A 51 3.51 10.13 -14.27
CA PHE A 51 4.32 9.19 -15.04
C PHE A 51 5.23 8.36 -14.13
N ASN A 52 5.39 7.08 -14.44
CA ASN A 52 6.31 6.18 -13.74
C ASN A 52 7.15 5.36 -14.73
N PRO A 53 8.47 5.65 -14.88
CA PRO A 53 9.36 4.89 -15.77
C PRO A 53 9.65 3.45 -15.32
N GLN A 54 9.19 3.03 -14.13
CA GLN A 54 9.35 1.65 -13.66
C GLN A 54 8.21 0.72 -14.12
N LEU A 55 7.14 1.24 -14.72
CA LEU A 55 6.07 0.44 -15.30
C LEU A 55 6.42 0.08 -16.75
N THR A 56 7.05 -1.09 -16.94
CA THR A 56 7.46 -1.62 -18.26
C THR A 56 6.73 -2.92 -18.63
N ILE A 57 5.75 -3.34 -17.83
CA ILE A 57 4.92 -4.53 -18.11
C ILE A 57 3.78 -4.11 -19.03
N ASN A 58 3.92 -4.39 -20.32
CA ASN A 58 2.92 -4.00 -21.33
C ASN A 58 1.52 -4.55 -20.98
N ASP A 59 0.56 -3.64 -20.78
CA ASP A 59 -0.87 -3.96 -20.57
C ASP A 59 -1.60 -4.34 -21.87
N GLY A 60 -1.01 -4.01 -23.03
CA GLY A 60 -1.56 -4.24 -24.35
C GLY A 60 -2.54 -3.15 -24.84
N LEU A 61 -2.93 -2.20 -23.98
CA LEU A 61 -3.93 -1.17 -24.30
C LEU A 61 -3.45 -0.26 -25.44
N LEU A 62 -2.20 0.21 -25.36
CA LEU A 62 -1.60 1.03 -26.40
C LEU A 62 -1.46 0.28 -27.73
N VAL A 63 -0.97 -0.97 -27.68
CA VAL A 63 -0.80 -1.82 -28.88
C VAL A 63 -2.15 -2.09 -29.55
N GLN A 64 -3.19 -2.41 -28.76
CA GLN A 64 -4.54 -2.61 -29.27
C GLN A 64 -5.11 -1.34 -29.94
N SER A 65 -4.85 -0.16 -29.36
CA SER A 65 -5.28 1.13 -29.95
C SER A 65 -4.61 1.37 -31.31
N TYR A 66 -3.30 1.10 -31.44
CA TYR A 66 -2.58 1.17 -32.71
C TYR A 66 -3.07 0.12 -33.72
N MET A 67 -3.30 -1.13 -33.31
CA MET A 67 -3.88 -2.17 -34.19
C MET A 67 -5.24 -1.74 -34.75
N GLN A 68 -6.09 -1.14 -33.91
CA GLN A 68 -7.43 -0.66 -34.32
C GLN A 68 -7.34 0.52 -35.29
N ALA A 69 -6.48 1.51 -35.03
CA ALA A 69 -6.36 2.72 -35.85
C ALA A 69 -5.64 2.51 -37.19
N HIS A 70 -4.57 1.69 -37.21
CA HIS A 70 -3.77 1.43 -38.42
C HIS A 70 -4.16 0.13 -39.15
N HIS A 71 -5.16 -0.61 -38.65
CA HIS A 71 -5.64 -1.89 -39.20
C HIS A 71 -4.51 -2.91 -39.43
N THR A 72 -3.70 -3.14 -38.39
CA THR A 72 -2.45 -3.92 -38.46
C THR A 72 -2.36 -4.99 -37.37
N ASP A 73 -1.42 -5.92 -37.52
CA ASP A 73 -1.18 -7.00 -36.56
C ASP A 73 -0.33 -6.53 -35.35
N PHE A 74 -0.41 -7.29 -34.26
CA PHE A 74 0.29 -6.98 -33.00
C PHE A 74 1.80 -6.70 -33.14
N PRO A 75 2.60 -7.45 -33.94
CA PRO A 75 4.03 -7.17 -34.08
C PRO A 75 4.31 -5.83 -34.79
N ASP A 76 3.54 -5.49 -35.81
CA ASP A 76 3.72 -4.24 -36.56
C ASP A 76 3.21 -3.02 -35.77
N ALA A 77 2.10 -3.15 -35.04
CA ALA A 77 1.67 -2.14 -34.08
C ALA A 77 2.74 -1.89 -33.00
N THR A 78 3.35 -2.96 -32.47
CA THR A 78 4.46 -2.85 -31.49
C THR A 78 5.66 -2.12 -32.10
N ARG A 79 6.07 -2.48 -33.32
CA ARG A 79 7.18 -1.83 -34.03
C ARG A 79 6.94 -0.33 -34.28
N MET A 80 5.72 0.08 -34.63
CA MET A 80 5.36 1.50 -34.79
C MET A 80 5.41 2.27 -33.47
N ILE A 81 4.99 1.64 -32.36
CA ILE A 81 5.11 2.23 -31.01
C ILE A 81 6.59 2.37 -30.62
N GLU A 82 7.42 1.35 -30.86
CA GLU A 82 8.87 1.40 -30.62
C GLU A 82 9.55 2.55 -31.40
N GLU A 83 9.16 2.77 -32.66
CA GLU A 83 9.66 3.83 -33.53
C GLU A 83 9.28 5.24 -33.02
N GLU A 84 8.00 5.44 -32.66
CA GLU A 84 7.51 6.69 -32.03
C GLU A 84 8.18 6.96 -30.66
N VAL A 85 8.38 5.92 -29.85
CA VAL A 85 9.02 6.00 -28.53
C VAL A 85 10.52 6.27 -28.65
N ALA A 86 11.19 5.76 -29.69
CA ALA A 86 12.59 6.10 -29.98
C ALA A 86 12.74 7.59 -30.31
N GLY A 87 11.86 8.14 -31.15
CA GLY A 87 11.83 9.58 -31.46
C GLY A 87 11.55 10.46 -30.22
N LEU A 88 10.61 10.06 -29.36
CA LEU A 88 10.33 10.75 -28.09
C LEU A 88 11.56 10.74 -27.15
N LYS A 89 12.24 9.61 -27.02
CA LYS A 89 13.49 9.48 -26.24
C LYS A 89 14.59 10.38 -26.81
N GLU A 90 14.79 10.39 -28.13
CA GLU A 90 15.79 11.24 -28.78
C GLU A 90 15.51 12.73 -28.53
N GLN A 91 14.26 13.18 -28.67
CA GLN A 91 13.90 14.58 -28.39
C GLN A 91 14.09 14.95 -26.92
N LEU A 92 13.79 14.04 -25.98
CA LEU A 92 14.10 14.23 -24.56
C LEU A 92 15.60 14.35 -24.28
N TYR A 93 16.45 13.64 -25.04
CA TYR A 93 17.91 13.73 -24.91
C TYR A 93 18.51 14.96 -25.60
N GLN A 94 17.95 15.40 -26.74
CA GLN A 94 18.42 16.59 -27.47
C GLN A 94 17.97 17.91 -26.82
N ASN A 95 16.69 18.00 -26.42
CA ASN A 95 16.07 19.24 -25.93
C ASN A 95 15.96 19.32 -24.40
N GLY A 96 16.10 18.19 -23.69
CA GLY A 96 15.86 18.10 -22.24
C GLY A 96 14.38 18.10 -21.84
N CYS A 97 13.45 18.36 -22.76
CA CYS A 97 12.02 18.29 -22.56
C CYS A 97 11.27 17.82 -23.82
N ALA A 98 10.09 17.23 -23.62
CA ALA A 98 9.14 16.89 -24.66
C ALA A 98 7.70 17.15 -24.17
N GLU A 99 6.94 17.91 -24.95
CA GLU A 99 5.52 18.19 -24.70
C GLU A 99 4.67 17.04 -25.27
N MET A 100 3.73 16.55 -24.45
CA MET A 100 2.71 15.59 -24.86
C MET A 100 1.34 16.27 -24.73
N HIS A 101 0.81 16.70 -25.87
CA HIS A 101 -0.46 17.42 -25.96
C HIS A 101 -1.60 16.64 -25.26
N GLY A 102 -2.50 17.36 -24.59
CA GLY A 102 -3.56 16.76 -23.75
C GLY A 102 -3.11 16.13 -22.42
N ILE A 103 -1.82 15.85 -22.26
CA ILE A 103 -1.29 15.05 -21.12
C ILE A 103 -0.42 15.89 -20.18
N GLY A 104 0.63 16.54 -20.70
CA GLY A 104 1.65 17.23 -19.89
C GLY A 104 3.02 17.30 -20.57
N VAL A 105 4.03 17.76 -19.82
CA VAL A 105 5.41 17.88 -20.28
C VAL A 105 6.31 16.90 -19.52
N LEU A 106 7.10 16.11 -20.25
CA LEU A 106 8.22 15.37 -19.67
C LEU A 106 9.51 16.18 -19.77
N HIS A 107 10.31 16.10 -18.72
CA HIS A 107 11.68 16.61 -18.64
C HIS A 107 12.65 15.45 -18.39
N TYR A 108 13.81 15.50 -19.03
CA TYR A 108 14.91 14.57 -18.79
C TYR A 108 16.00 15.26 -17.95
N ASN A 109 16.04 14.94 -16.66
CA ASN A 109 16.91 15.57 -15.69
C ASN A 109 18.36 15.05 -15.84
N ILE A 110 19.37 15.87 -15.54
CA ILE A 110 20.82 15.51 -15.59
C ILE A 110 21.19 14.27 -14.75
N HIS A 111 20.29 13.84 -13.86
CA HIS A 111 20.37 12.60 -13.09
C HIS A 111 19.81 11.38 -13.85
N SER A 112 19.72 11.44 -15.19
CA SER A 112 19.12 10.42 -16.07
C SER A 112 17.73 9.94 -15.63
N THR A 113 16.93 10.86 -15.11
CA THR A 113 15.61 10.57 -14.52
C THR A 113 14.54 11.40 -15.24
N TYR A 114 13.44 10.75 -15.60
CA TYR A 114 12.26 11.42 -16.15
C TYR A 114 11.45 12.09 -15.04
N GLU A 115 11.15 13.36 -15.23
CA GLU A 115 10.29 14.18 -14.38
C GLU A 115 9.09 14.63 -15.23
N PHE A 116 7.88 14.65 -14.68
CA PHE A 116 6.66 14.89 -15.44
C PHE A 116 5.77 15.91 -14.74
N HIS A 117 5.31 16.90 -15.51
CA HIS A 117 4.34 17.90 -15.09
C HIS A 117 3.05 17.73 -15.92
N PRO A 118 1.92 17.32 -15.32
CA PRO A 118 0.64 17.28 -16.03
C PRO A 118 0.18 18.69 -16.41
N ASN A 119 -0.68 18.80 -17.42
CA ASN A 119 -1.30 20.08 -17.77
C ASN A 119 -2.22 20.60 -16.64
N GLU A 120 -2.24 21.92 -16.46
CA GLU A 120 -3.02 22.61 -15.41
C GLU A 120 -4.54 22.36 -15.52
N ASP A 121 -5.06 22.17 -16.74
CA ASP A 121 -6.46 21.83 -17.00
C ASP A 121 -6.87 20.44 -16.46
N GLY A 122 -5.89 19.62 -16.05
CA GLY A 122 -6.09 18.28 -15.52
C GLY A 122 -6.32 17.22 -16.61
N ALA A 123 -6.55 15.98 -16.17
CA ALA A 123 -6.85 14.88 -17.08
C ALA A 123 -8.32 14.95 -17.51
N LEU A 124 -8.57 15.02 -18.82
CA LEU A 124 -9.92 14.87 -19.36
C LEU A 124 -10.52 13.54 -18.88
N SER A 125 -11.76 13.61 -18.37
CA SER A 125 -12.50 12.45 -17.89
C SER A 125 -13.99 12.70 -18.12
N PRO A 126 -14.67 11.92 -19.00
CA PRO A 126 -16.05 12.18 -19.39
C PRO A 126 -17.05 12.23 -18.23
N THR A 127 -16.75 11.53 -17.12
CA THR A 127 -17.58 11.48 -15.90
C THR A 127 -17.43 12.69 -14.98
N LEU A 128 -16.37 13.49 -15.15
CA LEU A 128 -16.08 14.68 -14.34
C LEU A 128 -16.28 16.00 -15.12
N TYR A 129 -16.58 15.90 -16.42
CA TYR A 129 -16.73 17.05 -17.31
C TYR A 129 -17.86 17.99 -16.87
N GLY A 130 -17.61 19.30 -16.96
CA GLY A 130 -18.56 20.35 -16.59
C GLY A 130 -18.68 20.63 -15.08
N LEU A 131 -17.94 19.91 -14.22
CA LEU A 131 -17.89 20.21 -12.78
C LEU A 131 -16.93 21.38 -12.52
N SER A 132 -17.49 22.50 -12.06
CA SER A 132 -16.73 23.72 -11.72
C SER A 132 -16.57 23.91 -10.20
N SER A 133 -15.59 24.72 -9.80
CA SER A 133 -15.44 25.16 -8.42
C SER A 133 -16.44 26.27 -8.07
N PHE A 134 -16.98 26.25 -6.85
CA PHE A 134 -17.97 27.23 -6.40
C PHE A 134 -17.81 27.54 -4.91
N SER A 135 -18.12 28.78 -4.50
CA SER A 135 -18.12 29.20 -3.10
C SER A 135 -19.54 29.22 -2.53
N ILE A 136 -19.72 28.78 -1.28
CA ILE A 136 -20.96 29.03 -0.52
C ILE A 136 -20.64 29.98 0.63
N ASN A 137 -21.28 31.15 0.62
CA ASN A 137 -21.34 31.98 1.81
C ASN A 137 -22.19 31.28 2.87
N ARG A 138 -21.54 30.72 3.89
CA ARG A 138 -22.22 30.13 5.05
C ARG A 138 -23.07 31.20 5.72
N LEU A 139 -24.40 31.06 5.60
CA LEU A 139 -25.31 31.82 6.45
C LEU A 139 -24.98 31.52 7.91
N GLU A 140 -24.54 32.54 8.63
CA GLU A 140 -24.59 32.51 10.08
C GLU A 140 -26.07 32.40 10.45
N TYR A 141 -26.49 31.21 10.86
CA TYR A 141 -27.70 31.08 11.66
C TYR A 141 -27.50 32.02 12.85
N LEU A 142 -28.37 33.03 12.95
CA LEU A 142 -28.54 33.79 14.17
C LEU A 142 -28.69 32.78 15.30
N THR A 143 -27.62 32.62 16.09
CA THR A 143 -27.70 31.89 17.35
C THR A 143 -28.77 32.61 18.13
N SER A 144 -29.93 31.97 18.28
CA SER A 144 -31.11 32.55 18.93
C SER A 144 -30.72 32.89 20.36
N THR A 145 -30.24 34.12 20.51
CA THR A 145 -29.84 34.73 21.75
C THR A 145 -31.13 35.18 22.39
N THR A 146 -31.91 34.18 22.76
CA THR A 146 -33.06 34.25 23.65
C THR A 146 -32.52 34.54 25.04
N SER A 147 -31.84 35.69 25.16
CA SER A 147 -31.68 36.40 26.41
C SER A 147 -33.05 36.39 27.09
N ALA A 148 -33.07 36.03 28.36
CA ALA A 148 -34.30 35.95 29.15
C ALA A 148 -34.84 37.35 29.48
N ALA A 149 -35.20 38.11 28.45
CA ALA A 149 -35.96 39.33 28.54
C ALA A 149 -37.41 38.93 28.86
N THR A 150 -37.72 38.92 30.16
CA THR A 150 -39.03 38.58 30.72
C THR A 150 -40.12 39.51 30.19
N ARG A 151 -40.69 39.16 29.03
CA ARG A 151 -42.02 39.62 28.63
C ARG A 151 -43.03 38.65 29.20
N GLU A 152 -43.71 39.08 30.26
CA GLU A 152 -44.86 38.36 30.79
C GLU A 152 -46.01 38.38 29.77
N LEU A 153 -46.06 37.33 28.95
CA LEU A 153 -47.25 36.96 28.19
C LEU A 153 -47.80 35.67 28.80
N LEU A 154 -48.88 35.83 29.56
CA LEU A 154 -49.50 34.78 30.37
C LEU A 154 -49.78 33.52 29.54
N PRO A 155 -49.13 32.37 29.85
CA PRO A 155 -49.36 31.14 29.10
C PRO A 155 -50.70 30.53 29.51
N ARG A 156 -51.78 30.83 28.75
CA ARG A 156 -53.02 30.04 28.78
C ARG A 156 -52.77 28.66 28.20
N GLN A 157 -52.13 27.78 28.99
CA GLN A 157 -51.93 26.37 28.66
C GLN A 157 -52.79 25.49 29.57
N GLU A 158 -53.79 24.84 28.96
CA GLU A 158 -54.52 23.75 29.59
C GLU A 158 -53.61 22.53 29.75
N LYS A 159 -52.93 22.46 30.89
CA LYS A 159 -52.17 21.27 31.30
C LYS A 159 -53.13 20.11 31.54
N ARG A 160 -53.45 19.34 30.50
CA ARG A 160 -54.14 18.03 30.58
C ARG A 160 -53.31 17.08 31.45
N LYS A 161 -53.58 17.10 32.76
CA LYS A 161 -52.96 16.23 33.76
C LYS A 161 -53.33 14.76 33.49
N ARG A 162 -52.50 14.04 32.71
CA ARG A 162 -52.58 12.58 32.57
C ARG A 162 -52.18 11.91 33.89
N THR A 163 -53.12 11.81 34.83
CA THR A 163 -52.94 11.08 36.09
C THR A 163 -53.02 9.58 35.83
N VAL A 164 -51.88 8.94 35.55
CA VAL A 164 -51.82 7.48 35.37
C VAL A 164 -52.06 6.80 36.72
N ARG A 165 -53.30 6.40 36.98
CA ARG A 165 -53.71 5.68 38.20
C ARG A 165 -53.26 4.22 38.14
N PHE A 166 -51.99 3.96 38.44
CA PHE A 166 -51.50 2.60 38.67
C PHE A 166 -52.24 1.96 39.86
N LYS A 167 -52.85 0.78 39.66
CA LYS A 167 -53.51 0.04 40.74
C LYS A 167 -52.46 -0.49 41.71
N ARG A 168 -52.47 0.02 42.97
CA ARG A 168 -51.51 -0.32 44.04
C ARG A 168 -51.36 -1.83 44.30
N GLN A 169 -52.37 -2.63 43.97
CA GLN A 169 -52.35 -4.10 43.99
C GLN A 169 -51.22 -4.71 43.14
N TRP A 170 -50.91 -4.15 41.95
CA TRP A 170 -49.83 -4.65 41.10
C TRP A 170 -48.44 -4.47 41.74
N ILE A 171 -48.25 -3.40 42.52
CA ILE A 171 -47.01 -3.15 43.25
C ILE A 171 -46.84 -4.18 44.38
N GLY A 172 -47.92 -4.51 45.09
CA GLY A 172 -47.92 -5.57 46.11
C GLY A 172 -47.51 -6.94 45.54
N ASN A 173 -48.10 -7.33 44.39
CA ASN A 173 -47.76 -8.59 43.73
C ASN A 173 -46.29 -8.63 43.27
N ALA A 174 -45.76 -7.52 42.71
CA ALA A 174 -44.36 -7.44 42.29
C ALA A 174 -43.39 -7.59 43.47
N VAL A 175 -43.69 -6.97 44.62
CA VAL A 175 -42.88 -7.11 45.85
C VAL A 175 -42.94 -8.54 46.40
N ALA A 176 -44.11 -9.20 46.37
CA ALA A 176 -44.24 -10.59 46.80
C ALA A 176 -43.38 -11.55 45.93
N VAL A 177 -43.35 -11.36 44.61
CA VAL A 177 -42.48 -12.15 43.71
C VAL A 177 -41.01 -11.91 44.01
N ALA A 178 -40.58 -10.65 44.24
CA ALA A 178 -39.20 -10.35 44.60
C ALA A 178 -38.77 -11.03 45.92
N ILE A 179 -39.64 -11.01 46.94
CA ILE A 179 -39.39 -11.70 48.22
C ILE A 179 -39.29 -13.22 48.02
N ALA A 180 -40.16 -13.82 47.20
CA ALA A 180 -40.12 -15.25 46.90
C ALA A 180 -38.81 -15.67 46.20
N VAL A 181 -38.31 -14.86 45.26
CA VAL A 181 -37.02 -15.10 44.60
C VAL A 181 -35.85 -15.00 45.59
N VAL A 182 -35.85 -13.99 46.48
CA VAL A 182 -34.81 -13.85 47.51
C VAL A 182 -34.84 -15.03 48.49
N LEU A 183 -36.03 -15.46 48.93
CA LEU A 183 -36.17 -16.65 49.79
C LEU A 183 -35.71 -17.93 49.09
N PHE A 184 -35.97 -18.09 47.78
CA PHE A 184 -35.48 -19.23 47.01
C PHE A 184 -33.94 -19.30 47.00
N PHE A 185 -33.26 -18.17 46.82
CA PHE A 185 -31.79 -18.13 46.90
C PHE A 185 -31.26 -18.34 48.33
N PHE A 186 -31.96 -17.88 49.38
CA PHE A 186 -31.55 -18.08 50.77
C PHE A 186 -31.86 -19.49 51.34
N LEU A 187 -32.84 -20.20 50.78
CA LEU A 187 -33.22 -21.56 51.20
C LEU A 187 -32.66 -22.67 50.29
N SER A 188 -31.97 -22.31 49.22
CA SER A 188 -31.25 -23.28 48.39
C SER A 188 -30.04 -23.83 49.15
N VAL A 189 -30.12 -25.11 49.53
CA VAL A 189 -29.00 -25.85 50.13
C VAL A 189 -27.76 -25.73 49.24
N PRO A 190 -26.56 -25.47 49.77
CA PRO A 190 -25.35 -25.34 48.96
C PRO A 190 -25.06 -26.64 48.20
N VAL A 191 -25.08 -26.55 46.87
CA VAL A 191 -24.71 -27.67 45.99
C VAL A 191 -23.18 -27.75 45.95
N GLU A 192 -22.62 -28.84 46.47
CA GLU A 192 -21.18 -29.07 46.44
C GLU A 192 -20.70 -29.36 45.01
N ASN A 193 -19.87 -28.45 44.48
CA ASN A 193 -19.02 -28.59 43.30
C ASN A 193 -19.44 -29.61 42.23
N THR A 194 -20.40 -29.23 41.38
CA THR A 194 -20.53 -29.87 40.05
C THR A 194 -19.21 -29.74 39.29
N TYR A 195 -18.63 -30.88 38.87
CA TYR A 195 -17.36 -30.91 38.14
C TYR A 195 -17.46 -30.12 36.83
N VAL A 196 -16.74 -29.00 36.74
CA VAL A 196 -16.65 -28.21 35.51
C VAL A 196 -15.68 -28.91 34.57
N ASP A 197 -16.21 -29.71 33.66
CA ASP A 197 -15.43 -30.31 32.58
C ASP A 197 -14.84 -29.21 31.68
N LYS A 198 -13.61 -29.42 31.19
CA LYS A 198 -12.80 -28.39 30.53
C LYS A 198 -13.14 -28.19 29.05
N GLY A 199 -14.40 -28.43 28.68
CA GLY A 199 -14.95 -28.05 27.38
C GLY A 199 -15.02 -26.53 27.25
N ASN A 200 -14.35 -25.97 26.24
CA ASN A 200 -14.35 -24.52 26.03
C ASN A 200 -15.64 -24.07 25.30
N TYR A 201 -16.75 -23.97 26.05
CA TYR A 201 -18.09 -23.64 25.54
C TYR A 201 -18.20 -22.28 24.80
N ALA A 202 -17.20 -21.41 24.90
CA ALA A 202 -17.13 -20.13 24.16
C ALA A 202 -16.26 -20.20 22.89
N SER A 203 -15.73 -21.37 22.53
CA SER A 203 -14.90 -21.56 21.34
C SER A 203 -15.74 -21.67 20.07
N LEU A 204 -16.03 -20.54 19.44
CA LEU A 204 -16.43 -20.49 18.02
C LEU A 204 -15.21 -20.71 17.10
N GLY A 205 -14.49 -21.81 17.35
CA GLY A 205 -13.42 -22.37 16.53
C GLY A 205 -13.90 -23.63 15.81
N THR A 206 -13.20 -24.01 14.74
CA THR A 206 -13.64 -25.00 13.74
C THR A 206 -14.03 -26.39 14.27
N ASP A 207 -13.45 -26.79 15.39
CA ASP A 207 -13.28 -28.21 15.69
C ASP A 207 -14.56 -28.87 16.24
N GLY A 208 -15.40 -28.12 16.95
CA GLY A 208 -16.67 -28.62 17.48
C GLY A 208 -17.82 -28.68 16.46
N LEU A 209 -17.81 -27.79 15.46
CA LEU A 209 -18.91 -27.68 14.49
C LEU A 209 -18.90 -28.85 13.50
N PHE A 210 -17.72 -29.27 13.05
CA PHE A 210 -17.60 -30.29 12.00
C PHE A 210 -18.01 -31.70 12.46
N ASP A 211 -17.68 -32.13 13.68
CA ASP A 211 -18.09 -33.46 14.15
C ASP A 211 -19.60 -33.52 14.47
N ALA A 212 -20.21 -32.42 14.91
CA ALA A 212 -21.67 -32.32 15.03
C ALA A 212 -22.35 -32.52 13.66
N ILE A 213 -21.87 -31.83 12.61
CA ILE A 213 -22.35 -32.00 11.23
C ILE A 213 -22.10 -33.42 10.71
N ARG A 214 -20.93 -34.02 11.03
CA ARG A 214 -20.56 -35.38 10.60
C ARG A 214 -21.52 -36.45 11.14
N SER A 215 -22.05 -36.25 12.35
CA SER A 215 -23.08 -37.13 12.93
C SER A 215 -24.43 -37.03 12.21
N GLN A 216 -24.75 -35.89 11.60
CA GLN A 216 -25.98 -35.66 10.85
C GLN A 216 -25.76 -35.91 9.36
N SER A 217 -25.61 -37.19 9.01
CA SER A 217 -25.52 -37.65 7.62
C SER A 217 -26.84 -37.46 6.85
N LEU A 218 -27.14 -36.21 6.47
CA LEU A 218 -28.22 -35.88 5.55
C LEU A 218 -27.92 -36.47 4.16
N ALA A 219 -28.78 -37.40 3.73
CA ALA A 219 -28.67 -38.02 2.42
C ALA A 219 -29.06 -37.04 1.31
N THR A 220 -28.08 -36.29 0.79
CA THR A 220 -28.28 -35.41 -0.37
C THR A 220 -28.46 -36.24 -1.64
N THR A 221 -29.71 -36.56 -1.97
CA THR A 221 -30.08 -37.17 -3.26
C THR A 221 -29.83 -36.19 -4.41
N LEU A 222 -28.67 -36.32 -5.06
CA LEU A 222 -28.44 -35.72 -6.37
C LEU A 222 -29.46 -36.29 -7.37
N VAL A 223 -30.29 -35.41 -7.93
CA VAL A 223 -31.29 -35.76 -8.96
C VAL A 223 -30.57 -35.98 -10.28
N THR A 224 -30.25 -37.24 -10.58
CA THR A 224 -29.71 -37.66 -11.88
C THR A 224 -30.80 -38.32 -12.72
N VAL A 225 -30.96 -37.82 -13.95
CA VAL A 225 -31.90 -38.33 -14.97
C VAL A 225 -31.61 -39.82 -15.27
N PRO A 226 -32.62 -40.69 -15.46
CA PRO A 226 -32.46 -42.12 -15.20
C PRO A 226 -31.67 -42.90 -16.26
N SER A 227 -30.71 -43.71 -15.78
CA SER A 227 -30.13 -44.85 -16.51
C SER A 227 -30.28 -46.14 -15.70
N ARG A 228 -30.54 -47.26 -16.38
CA ARG A 228 -30.95 -48.55 -15.79
C ARG A 228 -29.83 -49.19 -14.92
N PRO A 229 -30.15 -49.87 -13.79
CA PRO A 229 -29.17 -50.08 -12.72
C PRO A 229 -28.42 -51.43 -12.75
N GLN A 230 -27.26 -51.47 -12.08
CA GLN A 230 -26.72 -52.70 -11.46
C GLN A 230 -26.09 -52.42 -10.07
N GLN A 231 -26.09 -53.45 -9.24
CA GLN A 231 -25.61 -53.57 -7.85
C GLN A 231 -25.45 -55.09 -7.58
N PRO A 232 -24.89 -55.61 -6.45
CA PRO A 232 -24.19 -54.95 -5.33
C PRO A 232 -22.94 -55.72 -4.79
N LYS A 233 -22.42 -55.36 -3.59
CA LYS A 233 -21.50 -56.12 -2.68
C LYS A 233 -20.03 -56.20 -3.16
N LYS A 234 -18.95 -56.34 -2.36
CA LYS A 234 -18.67 -56.54 -0.90
C LYS A 234 -17.13 -56.24 -0.66
N THR A 235 -16.47 -56.05 0.50
CA THR A 235 -16.78 -55.95 1.95
C THR A 235 -15.62 -55.21 2.72
N ASN A 236 -15.90 -54.67 3.92
CA ASN A 236 -15.03 -54.57 5.13
C ASN A 236 -13.66 -53.81 5.13
N ILE A 237 -13.69 -52.60 5.70
CA ILE A 237 -12.88 -52.08 6.85
C ILE A 237 -11.58 -52.81 7.24
N LYS A 238 -10.45 -52.08 7.33
CA LYS A 238 -9.57 -52.00 8.53
C LYS A 238 -8.50 -50.90 8.47
N ASN A 239 -8.04 -50.46 9.65
CA ASN A 239 -7.16 -49.30 9.86
C ASN A 239 -5.67 -49.64 9.68
N ASN A 240 -4.84 -48.65 9.28
CA ASN A 240 -3.68 -48.24 10.10
C ASN A 240 -3.20 -46.80 9.77
N GLN A 241 -2.36 -46.22 10.62
CA GLN A 241 -1.73 -44.90 10.47
C GLN A 241 -0.29 -45.00 9.92
N ASN A 242 0.25 -43.87 9.47
CA ASN A 242 1.67 -43.46 9.40
C ASN A 242 2.75 -44.50 9.01
N THR A 243 3.47 -44.27 7.90
CA THR A 243 4.86 -43.73 7.95
C THR A 243 5.54 -43.46 6.58
N LEU A 244 6.00 -42.22 6.40
CA LEU A 244 7.34 -41.79 5.96
C LEU A 244 8.07 -42.36 4.71
N LYS A 245 8.40 -41.42 3.79
CA LYS A 245 9.54 -41.41 2.82
C LYS A 245 9.37 -42.30 1.54
N PRO A 246 10.32 -42.34 0.57
CA PRO A 246 10.17 -41.49 -0.62
C PRO A 246 10.28 -42.24 -1.96
N VAL A 247 9.49 -41.84 -2.97
CA VAL A 247 9.53 -42.49 -4.29
C VAL A 247 10.58 -41.84 -5.20
N THR A 248 11.67 -42.57 -5.43
CA THR A 248 12.57 -42.33 -6.57
C THR A 248 11.88 -42.73 -7.87
N VAL A 249 11.79 -41.81 -8.83
CA VAL A 249 11.26 -42.12 -10.17
C VAL A 249 12.28 -43.00 -10.91
N LYS A 250 11.91 -44.25 -11.17
CA LYS A 250 12.74 -45.22 -11.88
C LYS A 250 12.26 -45.31 -13.33
N VAL A 251 12.88 -44.51 -14.20
CA VAL A 251 12.56 -44.49 -15.64
C VAL A 251 12.87 -45.87 -16.25
N GLU A 252 11.87 -46.46 -16.90
CA GLU A 252 11.99 -47.77 -17.54
C GLU A 252 12.78 -47.67 -18.86
N LYS A 253 13.46 -48.75 -19.22
CA LYS A 253 14.58 -48.74 -20.16
C LYS A 253 14.41 -49.77 -21.27
N VAL A 254 14.07 -49.30 -22.47
CA VAL A 254 14.20 -50.09 -23.71
C VAL A 254 15.50 -49.70 -24.42
N GLY A 255 16.21 -50.70 -24.95
CA GLY A 255 17.34 -50.55 -25.87
C GLY A 255 17.35 -51.76 -26.83
N LYS A 256 18.37 -51.99 -27.67
CA LYS A 256 19.65 -51.28 -27.88
C LYS A 256 20.31 -51.78 -29.19
N ALA A 257 20.84 -50.88 -30.02
CA ALA A 257 22.01 -51.03 -30.93
C ALA A 257 22.23 -49.64 -31.60
N GLN A 258 23.41 -49.01 -31.61
CA GLN A 258 24.66 -49.34 -32.33
C GLN A 258 24.46 -49.35 -33.86
N GLU A 259 25.27 -48.68 -34.69
CA GLU A 259 26.72 -48.39 -34.55
C GLU A 259 27.19 -47.10 -35.30
N ALA A 260 28.52 -46.84 -35.25
CA ALA A 260 29.33 -45.93 -36.06
C ALA A 260 29.38 -44.42 -35.74
N VAL A 261 30.54 -43.83 -36.05
CA VAL A 261 30.92 -42.40 -35.99
C VAL A 261 31.49 -42.03 -37.37
N PRO A 262 31.47 -40.75 -37.80
CA PRO A 262 32.61 -39.87 -37.46
C PRO A 262 32.22 -38.43 -37.11
N LYS A 263 33.10 -37.74 -36.37
CA LYS A 263 33.10 -36.28 -36.24
C LYS A 263 34.02 -35.67 -37.31
N ASN A 264 33.70 -34.47 -37.77
CA ASN A 264 34.65 -33.64 -38.51
C ASN A 264 34.54 -32.16 -38.08
N THR A 265 35.63 -31.41 -38.26
CA THR A 265 35.88 -29.97 -38.01
C THR A 265 36.88 -29.68 -36.88
N VAL A 266 37.82 -28.76 -37.16
CA VAL A 266 39.08 -28.53 -36.44
C VAL A 266 39.36 -27.03 -36.33
N ALA A 267 40.03 -26.63 -35.24
CA ALA A 267 40.60 -25.29 -34.94
C ALA A 267 39.58 -24.13 -34.73
N ALA A 268 39.91 -23.04 -34.03
CA ALA A 268 41.15 -22.68 -33.32
C ALA A 268 40.84 -22.01 -31.96
N LYS A 269 41.83 -21.95 -31.04
CA LYS A 269 41.81 -21.08 -29.85
C LYS A 269 43.24 -20.61 -29.48
N LEU A 270 43.32 -19.49 -28.76
CA LEU A 270 44.53 -18.66 -28.61
C LEU A 270 45.63 -19.20 -27.66
N ASN A 271 46.84 -18.73 -27.96
CA ASN A 271 48.13 -18.70 -27.25
C ASN A 271 48.13 -18.69 -25.70
N SER A 272 49.24 -19.19 -25.13
CA SER A 272 49.89 -18.65 -23.91
C SER A 272 51.36 -19.15 -23.80
N THR A 273 52.32 -18.23 -23.58
CA THR A 273 53.72 -18.50 -23.16
C THR A 273 54.31 -17.25 -22.50
N GLU A 274 55.41 -17.34 -21.73
CA GLU A 274 55.74 -16.43 -20.61
C GLU A 274 56.97 -15.51 -20.80
N GLN A 275 56.89 -14.28 -20.26
CA GLN A 275 57.88 -13.53 -19.43
C GLN A 275 59.37 -13.37 -19.89
N PRO A 276 60.34 -12.75 -19.14
CA PRO A 276 60.31 -11.89 -17.92
C PRO A 276 61.10 -10.53 -18.03
N VAL A 277 61.41 -9.89 -16.87
CA VAL A 277 62.51 -8.90 -16.58
C VAL A 277 62.23 -7.39 -16.88
N ALA A 278 62.53 -6.39 -16.03
CA ALA A 278 62.76 -6.34 -14.55
C ALA A 278 62.79 -4.90 -13.92
N LYS A 279 62.34 -4.82 -12.65
CA LYS A 279 62.81 -4.00 -11.49
C LYS A 279 62.53 -2.47 -11.34
N PRO A 280 62.58 -1.91 -10.09
CA PRO A 280 61.94 -0.64 -9.70
C PRO A 280 62.87 0.41 -9.01
N VAL A 281 62.31 1.56 -8.56
CA VAL A 281 62.97 2.54 -7.65
C VAL A 281 62.00 3.12 -6.61
N THR A 282 62.47 3.32 -5.37
CA THR A 282 61.78 4.02 -4.26
C THR A 282 62.77 4.95 -3.53
N VAL A 283 62.43 6.23 -3.29
CA VAL A 283 63.23 7.19 -2.49
C VAL A 283 62.31 8.14 -1.69
N SER A 284 62.82 8.77 -0.62
CA SER A 284 62.07 9.41 0.48
C SER A 284 62.31 10.92 0.69
N LYS A 285 61.53 11.54 1.60
CA LYS A 285 61.64 12.88 2.27
C LYS A 285 63.08 13.34 2.63
N PRO A 286 63.39 14.66 2.84
CA PRO A 286 62.69 15.65 3.71
C PRO A 286 62.38 17.02 3.02
N ALA A 287 61.46 17.93 3.43
CA ALA A 287 60.89 18.44 4.70
C ALA A 287 61.54 19.75 5.26
N LEU A 288 60.81 20.89 5.18
CA LEU A 288 60.84 22.01 6.14
C LEU A 288 59.55 22.87 6.04
N GLU A 289 59.36 23.83 6.95
CA GLU A 289 58.10 24.54 7.20
C GLU A 289 57.97 25.91 6.51
N LYS A 290 56.72 26.32 6.20
CA LYS A 290 56.22 27.64 6.63
C LYS A 290 54.70 27.60 6.86
N LYS A 291 54.23 28.46 7.77
CA LYS A 291 52.86 28.55 8.29
C LYS A 291 52.21 29.84 7.79
N GLU A 292 51.14 29.75 7.00
CA GLU A 292 50.32 30.90 6.61
C GLU A 292 48.87 30.48 6.33
N THR A 293 47.93 31.43 6.40
CA THR A 293 46.52 31.15 6.67
C THR A 293 45.65 31.19 5.41
N ALA A 294 45.00 30.08 5.07
CA ALA A 294 43.92 30.02 4.07
C ALA A 294 42.82 29.01 4.48
N THR A 295 41.56 29.32 4.15
CA THR A 295 40.38 28.56 4.57
C THR A 295 40.16 27.28 3.74
N PRO A 296 40.00 26.10 4.37
CA PRO A 296 39.58 24.90 3.65
C PRO A 296 38.08 24.94 3.34
N SER A 297 37.74 24.83 2.06
CA SER A 297 36.38 24.83 1.51
C SER A 297 35.43 23.84 2.21
N SER A 298 34.20 24.27 2.49
CA SER A 298 33.17 23.48 3.16
C SER A 298 32.57 22.42 2.23
N SER A 299 33.22 21.26 2.12
CA SER A 299 32.61 20.06 1.54
C SER A 299 31.43 19.60 2.42
N LYS A 300 30.20 19.96 2.01
CA LYS A 300 28.96 19.49 2.65
C LYS A 300 28.90 17.96 2.62
N LYS A 301 29.19 17.32 3.75
CA LYS A 301 28.92 15.90 3.94
C LYS A 301 27.43 15.70 4.15
N ASN A 302 26.75 15.05 3.21
CA ASN A 302 25.35 14.65 3.33
C ASN A 302 25.14 13.89 4.64
N LYS A 303 24.11 14.24 5.41
CA LYS A 303 23.71 13.54 6.63
C LYS A 303 22.37 12.88 6.43
N TYR A 304 22.27 11.64 6.88
CA TYR A 304 21.06 10.81 6.84
C TYR A 304 20.50 10.68 8.25
N TYR A 305 19.21 10.99 8.41
CA TYR A 305 18.52 11.08 9.68
C TYR A 305 17.37 10.08 9.72
N ILE A 306 17.30 9.23 10.76
CA ILE A 306 16.18 8.29 10.94
C ILE A 306 15.06 9.01 11.67
N ILE A 307 14.04 9.43 10.92
CA ILE A 307 12.88 10.15 11.41
C ILE A 307 11.81 9.17 11.90
N VAL A 308 11.23 9.46 13.07
CA VAL A 308 10.15 8.66 13.69
C VAL A 308 8.84 9.42 13.88
N SER A 309 8.86 10.76 13.83
CA SER A 309 7.65 11.58 13.84
C SER A 309 7.86 12.87 13.04
N SER A 310 6.77 13.46 12.54
CA SER A 310 6.75 14.68 11.71
C SER A 310 5.52 15.51 12.08
N LEU A 311 5.72 16.54 12.90
CA LEU A 311 4.68 17.30 13.59
C LEU A 311 4.53 18.72 13.03
N PRO A 312 3.35 19.34 13.12
CA PRO A 312 3.09 20.66 12.56
C PRO A 312 3.63 21.80 13.44
N THR A 313 3.66 21.66 14.77
CA THR A 313 4.14 22.72 15.66
C THR A 313 5.41 22.35 16.43
N ALA A 314 6.17 23.36 16.85
CA ALA A 314 7.33 23.19 17.70
C ALA A 314 6.97 22.65 19.09
N ASN A 315 5.79 22.99 19.61
CA ASN A 315 5.34 22.60 20.95
C ASN A 315 5.05 21.09 21.01
N ASP A 316 4.30 20.56 20.02
CA ASP A 316 4.05 19.12 19.89
C ASP A 316 5.39 18.36 19.77
N ALA A 317 6.33 18.90 19.00
CA ALA A 317 7.64 18.29 18.81
C ALA A 317 8.48 18.26 20.10
N GLN A 318 8.38 19.29 20.96
CA GLN A 318 9.02 19.29 22.28
C GLN A 318 8.35 18.31 23.25
N GLN A 319 7.01 18.22 23.25
CA GLN A 319 6.27 17.26 24.07
C GLN A 319 6.67 15.81 23.72
N VAL A 320 6.63 15.46 22.44
CA VAL A 320 6.99 14.10 21.98
C VAL A 320 8.49 13.82 22.14
N LEU A 321 9.36 14.84 22.02
CA LEU A 321 10.79 14.70 22.35
C LEU A 321 11.01 14.31 23.81
N ASN A 322 10.26 14.91 24.74
CA ASN A 322 10.34 14.58 26.16
C ASN A 322 9.78 13.18 26.45
N GLU A 323 8.73 12.76 25.76
CA GLU A 323 8.20 11.39 25.83
C GLU A 323 9.24 10.34 25.38
N TYR A 324 9.93 10.57 24.26
CA TYR A 324 11.00 9.66 23.81
C TYR A 324 12.20 9.63 24.77
N LYS A 325 12.55 10.77 25.40
CA LYS A 325 13.58 10.82 26.45
C LYS A 325 13.18 10.02 27.69
N GLN A 326 11.92 10.11 28.13
CA GLN A 326 11.38 9.28 29.22
C GLN A 326 11.38 7.79 28.86
N LYS A 327 11.11 7.44 27.59
CA LYS A 327 11.24 6.09 27.04
C LYS A 327 12.69 5.62 26.83
N GLY A 328 13.69 6.39 27.27
CA GLY A 328 15.11 6.01 27.30
C GLY A 328 15.93 6.39 26.07
N TYR A 329 15.33 7.00 25.04
CA TYR A 329 16.03 7.40 23.82
C TYR A 329 16.73 8.75 24.03
N LYS A 330 18.07 8.75 24.07
CA LYS A 330 18.87 9.93 24.45
C LYS A 330 19.27 10.82 23.28
N ASP A 331 19.53 10.23 22.12
CA ASP A 331 20.09 10.92 20.93
C ASP A 331 19.03 11.63 20.06
N VAL A 332 17.80 11.75 20.56
CA VAL A 332 16.65 12.28 19.81
C VAL A 332 16.79 13.78 19.58
N THR A 333 16.70 14.17 18.32
CA THR A 333 16.92 15.54 17.84
C THR A 333 15.72 16.03 17.02
N ILE A 334 15.36 17.31 17.14
CA ILE A 334 14.33 17.93 16.30
C ILE A 334 15.01 18.56 15.08
N ILE A 335 14.44 18.33 13.90
CA ILE A 335 14.88 18.85 12.61
C ILE A 335 13.72 19.59 11.97
N GLU A 336 13.89 20.89 11.78
CA GLU A 336 12.92 21.73 11.08
C GLU A 336 13.16 21.69 9.56
N GLY A 337 12.08 21.74 8.77
CA GLY A 337 12.17 21.87 7.32
C GLY A 337 10.80 21.76 6.65
N ASN A 338 10.58 22.53 5.58
CA ASN A 338 9.31 22.58 4.83
C ASN A 338 8.09 22.78 5.77
N GLY A 339 8.18 23.71 6.73
CA GLY A 339 7.10 24.01 7.68
C GLY A 339 6.73 22.87 8.65
N ARG A 340 7.60 21.88 8.87
CA ARG A 340 7.35 20.76 9.81
C ARG A 340 8.55 20.45 10.69
N TYR A 341 8.26 20.01 11.91
CA TYR A 341 9.22 19.63 12.94
C TYR A 341 9.32 18.10 13.00
N ARG A 342 10.46 17.55 12.56
CA ARG A 342 10.69 16.09 12.48
C ARG A 342 11.58 15.62 13.63
N LEU A 343 11.18 14.54 14.31
CA LEU A 343 11.99 13.93 15.35
C LEU A 343 12.87 12.84 14.74
N SER A 344 14.18 13.00 14.86
CA SER A 344 15.22 12.08 14.42
C SER A 344 15.78 11.31 15.61
N LEU A 345 15.78 9.97 15.58
CA LEU A 345 16.44 9.15 16.61
C LEU A 345 17.96 9.15 16.48
N CYS A 346 18.46 9.04 15.25
CA CYS A 346 19.88 8.82 14.94
C CYS A 346 20.26 9.56 13.66
N ASN A 347 21.53 9.99 13.56
CA ASN A 347 22.10 10.54 12.32
C ASN A 347 23.35 9.77 11.88
N PHE A 348 23.58 9.69 10.58
CA PHE A 348 24.66 8.95 9.94
C PHE A 348 25.28 9.76 8.79
N ALA A 349 26.58 9.63 8.59
CA ALA A 349 27.29 10.22 7.43
C ALA A 349 27.24 9.32 6.17
N ASP A 350 26.82 8.07 6.32
CA ASP A 350 26.69 7.09 5.24
C ASP A 350 25.24 6.61 5.11
N LYS A 351 24.80 6.41 3.87
CA LYS A 351 23.48 5.90 3.50
C LYS A 351 23.33 4.44 3.92
N ALA A 352 24.32 3.57 3.69
CA ALA A 352 24.17 2.14 3.97
C ALA A 352 24.01 1.86 5.47
N ALA A 353 24.79 2.54 6.31
CA ALA A 353 24.64 2.53 7.77
C ALA A 353 23.23 2.95 8.23
N ALA A 354 22.66 4.00 7.63
CA ALA A 354 21.31 4.48 7.97
C ALA A 354 20.23 3.45 7.62
N TYR A 355 20.27 2.83 6.44
CA TYR A 355 19.30 1.79 6.05
C TYR A 355 19.42 0.53 6.90
N LYS A 356 20.64 0.11 7.26
CA LYS A 356 20.84 -1.01 8.19
C LYS A 356 20.15 -0.73 9.54
N LYS A 357 20.40 0.45 10.12
CA LYS A 357 19.78 0.84 11.41
C LYS A 357 18.27 1.06 11.34
N LEU A 358 17.74 1.50 10.20
CA LEU A 358 16.30 1.56 9.96
C LEU A 358 15.66 0.16 10.00
N ASN A 359 16.27 -0.82 9.35
CA ASN A 359 15.76 -2.20 9.29
C ASN A 359 15.84 -2.92 10.64
N GLU A 360 16.85 -2.60 11.46
CA GLU A 360 16.92 -3.02 12.86
C GLU A 360 15.80 -2.39 13.71
N LEU A 361 15.56 -1.08 13.59
CA LEU A 361 14.50 -0.38 14.33
C LEU A 361 13.10 -0.87 13.96
N LYS A 362 12.85 -1.19 12.69
CA LYS A 362 11.54 -1.68 12.20
C LYS A 362 11.12 -3.06 12.71
N GLN A 363 11.99 -3.78 13.44
CA GLN A 363 11.59 -4.98 14.18
C GLN A 363 10.75 -4.67 15.44
N ASN A 364 10.72 -3.40 15.88
CA ASN A 364 9.86 -2.91 16.94
C ASN A 364 8.66 -2.17 16.32
N ASP A 365 7.43 -2.58 16.65
CA ASP A 365 6.20 -1.96 16.11
C ASP A 365 6.14 -0.44 16.36
N ALA A 366 6.77 0.07 17.43
CA ALA A 366 6.86 1.51 17.71
C ALA A 366 7.58 2.32 16.60
N PHE A 367 8.37 1.67 15.75
CA PHE A 367 9.16 2.30 14.68
C PHE A 367 8.84 1.78 13.27
N LYS A 368 7.74 1.03 13.10
CA LYS A 368 7.28 0.50 11.80
C LYS A 368 7.18 1.58 10.71
N ASN A 369 6.71 2.76 11.12
CA ASN A 369 6.52 3.94 10.27
C ASN A 369 7.77 4.83 10.13
N ALA A 370 8.93 4.42 10.65
CA ALA A 370 10.18 5.19 10.52
C ALA A 370 10.66 5.26 9.05
N TRP A 371 11.35 6.35 8.72
CA TRP A 371 11.87 6.65 7.38
C TRP A 371 13.16 7.50 7.47
N ILE A 372 13.92 7.57 6.37
CA ILE A 372 15.20 8.30 6.32
C ILE A 372 15.03 9.63 5.58
N LEU A 373 15.54 10.71 6.17
CA LEU A 373 15.65 12.04 5.58
C LEU A 373 17.13 12.34 5.29
N SER A 374 17.46 12.87 4.10
CA SER A 374 18.82 13.33 3.78
C SER A 374 18.91 14.85 3.68
N SER A 375 19.86 15.47 4.38
CA SER A 375 20.18 16.89 4.20
C SER A 375 21.11 17.11 2.99
N LYS A 376 20.78 18.06 2.11
CA LYS A 376 21.63 18.58 1.02
C LYS A 376 22.30 19.91 1.39
#